data_AF-A0A850GA54-F1
#
_entry.id   AF-A0A850GA54-F1
#
_cell.length_a   1.000
_cell.length_b   1.000
_cell.length_c   1.000
_cell.angle_alpha   90.00
_cell.angle_beta   90.00
_cell.angle_gamma   90.00
#
_symmetry.space_group_name_H-M   'P 1'
#
loop_
_entity.id
_entity.type
_entity.pdbx_description
1 polymer ?
#
loop_
_entity_poly.entity_id
_entity_poly.type
_entity_poly.pdbx_seq_one_letter_code
_entity_poly.pdbx_strand_id
1 'polypeptide(L)'
;MNIQLHHRTDAEVLASDGPVIYRVINGAPTGVEDALRTFEIIDRALERYAVAGLMVAVEHGSPFPTTEARRWLSENMPRYGDRLVTGYALTGLGFWASSARLITVSIAKLGRITAIIESSVDAIAERMALEVVGLDPRQLVSRVDELQGMLGQGDTMRAATG
;
A
#
# COMPACT_ATOMS: atom_id res chain seq x y z
N MET A 1 -12.03 -4.53 14.80
CA MET A 1 -11.22 -3.30 14.70
C MET A 1 -11.83 -2.44 13.59
N ASN A 2 -11.84 -1.11 13.76
CA ASN A 2 -12.43 -0.18 12.79
C ASN A 2 -11.33 0.37 11.89
N ILE A 3 -11.58 0.37 10.59
CA ILE A 3 -10.70 0.98 9.61
C ILE A 3 -10.68 2.50 9.77
N GLN A 4 -9.50 3.09 9.74
CA GLN A 4 -9.30 4.54 9.77
C GLN A 4 -8.86 5.02 8.39
N LEU A 5 -9.67 5.87 7.77
CA LEU A 5 -9.36 6.49 6.47
C LEU A 5 -8.46 7.73 6.69
N HIS A 6 -7.38 7.86 5.91
CA HIS A 6 -6.43 8.98 5.98
C HIS A 6 -6.42 9.83 4.72
N HIS A 7 -6.55 9.20 3.55
CA HIS A 7 -6.60 9.90 2.27
C HIS A 7 -7.53 9.16 1.30
N ARG A 8 -8.26 9.91 0.49
CA ARG A 8 -9.13 9.38 -0.56
C ARG A 8 -9.20 10.36 -1.72
N THR A 9 -9.03 9.82 -2.92
CA THR A 9 -9.35 10.44 -4.21
C THR A 9 -10.08 9.39 -5.06
N ASP A 10 -10.46 9.73 -6.28
CA ASP A 10 -11.03 8.74 -7.21
C ASP A 10 -10.04 7.65 -7.62
N ALA A 11 -8.75 7.94 -7.51
CA ALA A 11 -7.65 7.11 -8.01
C ALA A 11 -6.77 6.51 -6.89
N GLU A 12 -7.02 6.86 -5.64
CA GLU A 12 -6.25 6.36 -4.50
C GLU A 12 -7.06 6.35 -3.21
N VAL A 13 -6.89 5.30 -2.41
CA VAL A 13 -7.35 5.25 -1.02
C VAL A 13 -6.19 4.83 -0.12
N LEU A 14 -6.01 5.55 0.99
CA LEU A 14 -5.04 5.27 2.03
C LEU A 14 -5.75 5.16 3.39
N ALA A 15 -5.61 4.01 4.03
CA ALA A 15 -6.28 3.69 5.28
C ALA A 15 -5.37 2.86 6.20
N SER A 16 -5.78 2.68 7.46
CA SER A 16 -5.12 1.75 8.38
C SER A 16 -6.11 0.98 9.24
N ASP A 17 -5.79 -0.26 9.57
CA ASP A 17 -6.51 -1.09 10.55
C ASP A 17 -5.46 -1.77 11.45
N GLY A 18 -5.29 -1.25 12.68
CA GLY A 18 -4.23 -1.69 13.60
C GLY A 18 -2.82 -1.47 13.06
N PRO A 19 -1.96 -2.51 13.02
CA PRO A 19 -0.59 -2.39 12.51
C PRO A 19 -0.51 -2.37 10.97
N VAL A 20 -1.63 -2.52 10.26
CA VAL A 20 -1.65 -2.60 8.79
C VAL A 20 -2.11 -1.29 8.20
N ILE A 21 -1.30 -0.77 7.28
CA ILE A 21 -1.58 0.36 6.42
C ILE A 21 -1.96 -0.20 5.05
N TYR A 22 -3.09 0.23 4.52
CA TYR A 22 -3.59 -0.16 3.20
C TYR A 22 -3.49 1.03 2.25
N ARG A 23 -2.92 0.79 1.06
CA ARG A 23 -2.86 1.76 -0.02
C ARG A 23 -3.37 1.12 -1.29
N VAL A 24 -4.53 1.55 -1.77
CA VAL A 24 -5.13 1.07 -3.01
C VAL A 24 -4.97 2.16 -4.06
N ILE A 25 -4.38 1.83 -5.22
CA ILE A 25 -4.04 2.77 -6.29
C ILE A 25 -4.70 2.29 -7.57
N ASN A 26 -5.45 3.19 -8.21
CA ASN A 26 -6.11 2.98 -9.48
C ASN A 26 -5.81 4.13 -10.45
N GLY A 27 -4.80 3.94 -11.30
CA GLY A 27 -4.48 4.88 -12.38
C GLY A 27 -3.66 6.11 -11.96
N ALA A 28 -3.46 6.36 -10.67
CA ALA A 28 -2.68 7.51 -10.19
C ALA A 28 -1.16 7.23 -10.15
N PRO A 29 -0.31 8.18 -10.58
CA PRO A 29 1.12 8.12 -10.30
C PRO A 29 1.41 8.33 -8.82
N THR A 30 2.39 7.60 -8.29
CA THR A 30 2.92 7.83 -6.95
C THR A 30 4.06 8.85 -7.01
N GLY A 31 3.83 10.03 -6.45
CA GLY A 31 4.83 11.07 -6.22
C GLY A 31 5.47 11.00 -4.83
N VAL A 32 6.35 11.97 -4.54
CA VAL A 32 7.04 12.08 -3.24
C VAL A 32 6.04 12.43 -2.12
N GLU A 33 5.04 13.26 -2.40
CA GLU A 33 4.03 13.64 -1.41
C GLU A 33 3.21 12.43 -0.93
N ASP A 34 2.90 11.49 -1.82
CA ASP A 34 2.21 10.24 -1.47
C ASP A 34 3.06 9.35 -0.56
N ALA A 35 4.37 9.29 -0.84
CA ALA A 35 5.32 8.57 -0.02
C ALA A 35 5.42 9.20 1.39
N LEU A 36 5.50 10.53 1.47
CA LEU A 36 5.50 11.26 2.74
C LEU A 36 4.24 10.98 3.58
N ARG A 37 3.06 11.07 2.95
CA ARG A 37 1.78 10.75 3.63
C ARG A 37 1.74 9.32 4.14
N THR A 38 2.21 8.36 3.34
CA THR A 38 2.26 6.95 3.73
C THR A 38 3.23 6.74 4.90
N PHE A 39 4.40 7.39 4.86
CA PHE A 39 5.43 7.27 5.90
C PHE A 39 4.97 7.83 7.24
N GLU A 40 4.23 8.95 7.24
CA GLU A 40 3.67 9.50 8.47
C GLU A 40 2.74 8.50 9.18
N ILE A 41 1.94 7.75 8.42
CA ILE A 41 1.03 6.73 8.98
C ILE A 41 1.83 5.53 9.48
N ILE A 42 2.88 5.11 8.76
CA ILE A 42 3.79 4.05 9.20
C ILE A 42 4.46 4.44 10.51
N ASP A 43 4.98 5.66 10.62
CA ASP A 43 5.63 6.17 11.84
C ASP A 43 4.67 6.07 13.04
N ARG A 44 3.43 6.54 12.88
CA ARG A 44 2.38 6.43 13.91
C ARG A 44 2.01 4.99 14.27
N ALA A 45 2.01 4.08 13.30
CA ALA A 45 1.78 2.66 13.56
C ALA A 45 2.94 2.08 14.38
N LEU A 46 4.19 2.39 14.02
CA LEU A 46 5.39 1.91 14.68
C LEU A 46 5.64 2.53 16.07
N GLU A 47 4.95 3.62 16.42
CA GLU A 47 4.90 4.10 17.81
C GLU A 47 4.09 3.17 18.72
N ARG A 48 3.14 2.42 18.16
CA ARG A 48 2.19 1.57 18.91
C ARG A 48 2.46 0.08 18.77
N TYR A 49 3.02 -0.32 17.64
CA TYR A 49 3.26 -1.70 17.28
C TYR A 49 4.75 -1.93 17.02
N ALA A 50 5.24 -3.11 17.41
CA ALA A 50 6.64 -3.48 17.18
C ALA A 50 6.97 -3.56 15.67
N VAL A 51 6.01 -4.11 14.90
CA VAL A 51 6.08 -4.31 13.44
C VAL A 51 4.81 -3.73 12.81
N ALA A 52 4.95 -3.13 11.63
CA ALA A 52 3.85 -2.64 10.80
C ALA A 52 3.84 -3.34 9.43
N GLY A 53 2.65 -3.52 8.87
CA GLY A 53 2.45 -4.00 7.50
C GLY A 53 2.02 -2.85 6.59
N LEU A 54 2.64 -2.68 5.43
CA LEU A 54 2.15 -1.82 4.36
C LEU A 54 1.67 -2.70 3.21
N MET A 55 0.36 -2.77 3.01
CA MET A 55 -0.27 -3.53 1.94
C MET A 55 -0.69 -2.57 0.81
N VAL A 56 -0.05 -2.67 -0.34
CA VAL A 56 -0.29 -1.84 -1.51
C VAL A 56 -0.97 -2.67 -2.59
N ALA A 57 -2.19 -2.33 -2.96
CA ALA A 57 -2.88 -2.89 -4.11
C ALA A 57 -2.80 -1.91 -5.29
N VAL A 58 -2.21 -2.34 -6.39
CA VAL A 58 -2.00 -1.53 -7.59
C VAL A 58 -2.84 -2.11 -8.71
N GLU A 59 -3.90 -1.39 -9.09
CA GLU A 59 -4.82 -1.81 -10.15
C GLU A 59 -4.24 -1.57 -11.55
N HIS A 60 -4.87 -2.22 -12.54
CA HIS A 60 -4.49 -2.15 -13.94
C HIS A 60 -4.36 -0.71 -14.45
N GLY A 61 -3.29 -0.43 -15.19
CA GLY A 61 -3.07 0.88 -15.82
C GLY A 61 -2.43 1.92 -14.89
N SER A 62 -2.21 1.61 -13.61
CA SER A 62 -1.50 2.50 -12.70
C SER A 62 -0.04 2.68 -13.15
N PRO A 63 0.44 3.92 -13.36
CA PRO A 63 1.81 4.16 -13.78
C PRO A 63 2.80 3.87 -12.64
N PHE A 64 4.08 3.72 -13.00
CA PHE A 64 5.13 3.58 -11.99
C PHE A 64 5.23 4.82 -11.10
N PRO A 65 5.71 4.67 -9.84
CA PRO A 65 6.12 5.81 -9.05
C PRO A 65 7.14 6.66 -9.82
N THR A 66 7.09 7.98 -9.65
CA THR A 66 8.00 8.89 -10.35
C THR A 66 9.45 8.59 -9.99
N THR A 67 10.40 9.05 -10.80
CA THR A 67 11.83 8.84 -10.51
C THR A 67 12.23 9.49 -9.18
N GLU A 68 11.69 10.66 -8.87
CA GLU A 68 11.90 11.35 -7.60
C GLU A 68 11.32 10.54 -6.44
N ALA A 69 10.11 9.99 -6.59
CA ALA A 69 9.49 9.15 -5.57
C ALA A 69 10.29 7.87 -5.32
N ARG A 70 10.76 7.18 -6.37
CA ARG A 70 11.60 5.98 -6.24
C ARG A 70 12.91 6.27 -5.51
N ARG A 71 13.57 7.38 -5.86
CA ARG A 71 14.80 7.82 -5.19
C ARG A 71 14.53 8.11 -3.72
N TRP A 72 13.51 8.91 -3.44
CA TRP A 72 13.14 9.29 -2.07
C TRP A 72 12.81 8.06 -1.22
N LEU A 73 12.02 7.12 -1.75
CA LEU A 73 11.70 5.85 -1.08
C LEU A 73 12.98 5.07 -0.77
N SER A 74 13.90 4.93 -1.72
CA SER A 74 15.16 4.21 -1.50
C SER A 74 16.05 4.83 -0.42
N GLU A 75 16.02 6.15 -0.27
CA GLU A 75 16.81 6.89 0.72
C GLU A 75 16.17 6.82 2.13
N ASN A 76 14.83 6.75 2.22
CA ASN A 76 14.11 6.88 3.49
C ASN A 76 13.55 5.56 4.05
N MET A 77 13.22 4.56 3.20
CA MET A 77 12.77 3.24 3.68
C MET A 77 13.76 2.52 4.63
N PRO A 78 15.10 2.64 4.47
CA PRO A 78 16.06 1.98 5.36
C PRO A 78 15.87 2.23 6.87
N ARG A 79 15.23 3.35 7.25
CA ARG A 79 15.01 3.70 8.66
C ARG A 79 14.05 2.75 9.38
N TYR A 80 13.24 1.99 8.64
CA TYR A 80 12.29 1.05 9.21
C TYR A 80 12.89 -0.34 9.45
N GLY A 81 13.90 -0.74 8.67
CA GLY A 81 14.58 -2.02 8.81
C GLY A 81 13.61 -3.21 8.85
N ASP A 82 13.77 -4.07 9.85
CA ASP A 82 12.95 -5.26 10.08
C ASP A 82 11.56 -4.97 10.67
N ARG A 83 11.26 -3.71 11.02
CA ARG A 83 9.98 -3.32 11.62
C ARG A 83 8.88 -3.06 10.59
N LEU A 84 9.20 -3.03 9.30
CA LEU A 84 8.23 -2.82 8.23
C LEU A 84 8.23 -3.98 7.24
N VAL A 85 7.06 -4.58 7.08
CA VAL A 85 6.77 -5.57 6.04
C VAL A 85 5.94 -4.89 4.97
N THR A 86 6.39 -4.92 3.73
CA THR A 86 5.66 -4.35 2.59
C THR A 86 5.14 -5.45 1.68
N GLY A 87 3.88 -5.34 1.25
CA GLY A 87 3.24 -6.27 0.34
C GLY A 87 2.66 -5.53 -0.86
N TYR A 88 3.01 -5.92 -2.08
CA TYR A 88 2.55 -5.27 -3.31
C TYR A 88 1.75 -6.22 -4.19
N ALA A 89 0.44 -5.99 -4.27
CA ALA A 89 -0.49 -6.74 -5.11
C ALA A 89 -0.54 -6.05 -6.47
N LEU A 90 0.11 -6.65 -7.46
CA LEU A 90 0.21 -6.10 -8.81
C LEU A 90 -0.97 -6.57 -9.66
N THR A 91 -2.19 -6.22 -9.22
CA THR A 91 -3.43 -6.71 -9.80
C THR A 91 -3.63 -6.13 -11.21
N GLY A 92 -3.58 -7.00 -12.21
CA GLY A 92 -3.83 -6.62 -13.60
C GLY A 92 -2.64 -6.00 -14.35
N LEU A 93 -1.42 -5.92 -13.79
CA LEU A 93 -0.30 -5.31 -14.52
C LEU A 93 0.21 -6.11 -15.75
N GLY A 94 -0.25 -7.35 -15.94
CA GLY A 94 0.04 -8.15 -17.15
C GLY A 94 1.52 -8.15 -17.51
N PHE A 95 1.84 -7.70 -18.74
CA PHE A 95 3.20 -7.55 -19.28
C PHE A 95 4.15 -6.72 -18.39
N TRP A 96 3.64 -5.78 -17.60
CA TRP A 96 4.43 -4.83 -16.80
C TRP A 96 4.74 -5.30 -15.37
N ALA A 97 4.16 -6.43 -14.94
CA ALA A 97 4.36 -6.96 -13.59
C ALA A 97 5.84 -7.27 -13.27
N SER A 98 6.61 -7.69 -14.28
CA SER A 98 8.05 -7.96 -14.16
C SER A 98 8.85 -6.70 -13.83
N SER A 99 8.60 -5.59 -14.53
CA SER A 99 9.25 -4.30 -14.29
C SER A 99 8.87 -3.70 -12.93
N ALA A 100 7.58 -3.78 -12.57
CA ALA A 100 7.10 -3.38 -11.25
C ALA A 100 7.80 -4.18 -10.14
N ARG A 101 7.87 -5.50 -10.31
CA ARG A 101 8.56 -6.38 -9.37
C ARG A 101 10.03 -6.00 -9.22
N LEU A 102 10.75 -5.75 -10.32
CA LEU A 102 12.16 -5.35 -10.28
C LEU A 102 12.38 -4.05 -9.51
N ILE A 103 11.54 -3.04 -9.74
CA ILE A 103 11.62 -1.75 -9.05
C ILE A 103 11.36 -1.94 -7.55
N THR A 104 10.29 -2.65 -7.18
CA THR A 104 9.94 -2.90 -5.78
C THR A 104 11.01 -3.72 -5.06
N VAL A 105 11.54 -4.78 -5.68
CA VAL A 105 12.65 -5.56 -5.11
C VAL A 105 13.87 -4.69 -4.89
N SER A 106 14.20 -3.80 -5.83
CA SER A 106 15.35 -2.92 -5.71
C SER A 106 15.21 -1.95 -4.54
N ILE A 107 14.04 -1.32 -4.40
CA ILE A 107 13.73 -0.42 -3.27
C ILE A 107 13.79 -1.19 -1.95
N ALA A 108 13.18 -2.38 -1.88
CA ALA A 108 13.16 -3.18 -0.66
C ALA A 108 14.55 -3.66 -0.24
N LYS A 109 15.36 -4.12 -1.19
CA LYS A 109 16.73 -4.57 -0.94
C LYS A 109 17.61 -3.44 -0.40
N LEU A 110 17.49 -2.25 -0.97
CA LEU A 110 18.18 -1.06 -0.47
C LEU A 110 17.65 -0.64 0.91
N GLY A 111 16.33 -0.77 1.10
CA GLY A 111 15.62 -0.49 2.35
C GLY A 111 15.87 -1.49 3.47
N ARG A 112 16.48 -2.66 3.21
CA ARG A 112 16.60 -3.77 4.19
C ARG A 112 15.26 -4.12 4.86
N ILE A 113 14.17 -3.95 4.13
CA ILE A 113 12.80 -4.25 4.56
C ILE A 113 12.34 -5.56 3.92
N THR A 114 11.41 -6.25 4.57
CA THR A 114 10.75 -7.41 3.96
C THR A 114 9.78 -6.91 2.88
N ALA A 115 9.93 -7.42 1.65
CA ALA A 115 9.01 -7.14 0.56
C ALA A 115 8.42 -8.42 -0.04
N ILE A 116 7.10 -8.46 -0.05
CA ILE A 116 6.26 -9.50 -0.64
C ILE A 116 5.67 -8.90 -1.91
N ILE A 117 5.80 -9.59 -3.04
CA ILE A 117 5.29 -9.11 -4.32
C ILE A 117 4.56 -10.27 -4.97
N GLU A 118 3.25 -10.12 -5.13
CA GLU A 118 2.37 -11.15 -5.67
C GLU A 118 1.40 -10.58 -6.70
N SER A 119 0.77 -11.47 -7.45
CA SER A 119 -0.23 -11.12 -8.47
C SER A 119 -1.66 -10.97 -7.90
N SER A 120 -1.89 -11.31 -6.63
CA SER A 120 -3.19 -11.20 -5.97
C SER A 120 -3.07 -10.67 -4.55
N VAL A 121 -4.14 -10.02 -4.09
CA VAL A 121 -4.31 -9.51 -2.73
C VAL A 121 -4.28 -10.66 -1.72
N ASP A 122 -4.95 -11.79 -2.02
CA ASP A 122 -4.97 -12.99 -1.17
C ASP A 122 -3.57 -13.51 -0.84
N ALA A 123 -2.70 -13.64 -1.86
CA ALA A 123 -1.36 -14.18 -1.67
C ALA A 123 -0.49 -13.26 -0.79
N ILE A 124 -0.67 -11.93 -0.88
CA ILE A 124 0.01 -11.01 0.03
C ILE A 124 -0.58 -11.07 1.42
N ALA A 125 -1.89 -11.17 1.56
CA ALA A 125 -2.54 -11.26 2.86
C ALA A 125 -2.05 -12.49 3.64
N GLU A 126 -1.99 -13.65 2.97
CA GLU A 126 -1.46 -14.89 3.55
C GLU A 126 0.00 -14.72 4.00
N ARG A 127 0.87 -14.22 3.11
CA ARG A 127 2.29 -14.05 3.43
C ARG A 127 2.53 -12.98 4.48
N MET A 128 1.78 -11.88 4.47
CA MET A 128 1.91 -10.80 5.45
C MET A 128 1.48 -11.26 6.84
N ALA A 129 0.46 -12.11 6.94
CA ALA A 129 0.04 -12.68 8.23
C ALA A 129 1.07 -13.64 8.85
N LEU A 130 1.99 -14.19 8.05
CA LEU A 130 3.13 -14.96 8.57
C LEU A 130 4.21 -14.06 9.18
N GLU A 131 4.36 -12.84 8.66
CA GLU A 131 5.40 -11.88 9.08
C GLU A 131 4.91 -10.95 10.20
N VAL A 132 3.61 -10.66 10.25
CA VAL A 132 3.00 -9.75 11.22
C VAL A 132 2.00 -10.54 12.08
N VAL A 133 2.36 -10.76 13.34
CA VAL A 133 1.57 -11.57 14.28
C VAL A 133 0.19 -10.96 14.54
N GLY A 134 -0.83 -11.81 14.54
CA GLY A 134 -2.20 -11.45 14.92
C GLY A 134 -3.07 -10.93 13.78
N LEU A 135 -2.60 -11.03 12.53
CA LEU A 135 -3.41 -10.72 11.36
C LEU A 135 -4.22 -11.93 10.89
N ASP A 136 -5.47 -11.71 10.50
CA ASP A 136 -6.28 -12.67 9.76
C ASP A 136 -6.24 -12.32 8.26
N PRO A 137 -5.67 -13.18 7.38
CA PRO A 137 -5.61 -12.94 5.95
C PRO A 137 -6.97 -12.58 5.33
N ARG A 138 -8.05 -13.22 5.77
CA ARG A 138 -9.39 -12.98 5.21
C ARG A 138 -9.88 -11.57 5.54
N GLN A 139 -9.54 -11.09 6.73
CA GLN A 139 -9.84 -9.72 7.13
C GLN A 139 -9.05 -8.72 6.28
N LEU A 140 -7.75 -8.98 6.02
CA LEU A 140 -6.92 -8.12 5.16
C LEU A 140 -7.50 -8.00 3.74
N VAL A 141 -7.87 -9.13 3.14
CA VAL A 141 -8.52 -9.16 1.81
C VAL A 141 -9.82 -8.35 1.83
N SER A 142 -10.70 -8.63 2.81
CA SER A 142 -11.97 -7.90 2.94
C SER A 142 -11.77 -6.39 3.10
N ARG A 143 -10.70 -5.92 3.77
CA ARG A 143 -10.39 -4.50 3.87
C ARG A 143 -9.95 -3.91 2.54
N VAL A 144 -9.14 -4.63 1.78
CA VAL A 144 -8.72 -4.17 0.45
C VAL A 144 -9.93 -4.07 -0.49
N ASP A 145 -10.81 -5.07 -0.49
CA ASP A 145 -12.04 -5.05 -1.29
C ASP A 145 -12.96 -3.89 -0.90
N GLU A 146 -13.14 -3.63 0.40
CA GLU A 146 -13.92 -2.50 0.92
C GLU A 146 -13.36 -1.16 0.43
N LEU A 147 -12.03 -0.99 0.47
CA LEU A 147 -11.35 0.23 0.01
C LEU A 147 -11.36 0.38 -1.51
N GLN A 148 -11.25 -0.72 -2.26
CA GLN A 148 -11.39 -0.71 -3.72
C GLN A 148 -12.77 -0.23 -4.13
N GLY A 149 -13.82 -0.67 -3.44
CA GLY A 149 -15.18 -0.21 -3.65
C GLY A 149 -15.38 1.31 -3.43
N MET A 150 -14.44 1.99 -2.77
CA MET A 150 -14.49 3.44 -2.55
C MET A 150 -13.88 4.27 -3.69
N LEU A 151 -13.13 3.65 -4.61
CA LEU A 151 -12.56 4.32 -5.77
C LEU A 151 -13.65 4.73 -6.77
N GLY A 152 -13.45 5.84 -7.49
CA GLY A 152 -14.40 6.36 -8.49
C GLY A 152 -15.77 6.84 -7.96
N GLN A 153 -15.96 6.91 -6.64
CA GLN A 153 -17.21 7.39 -6.01
C GLN A 153 -17.16 8.87 -5.57
N GLY A 154 -16.11 9.63 -5.93
CA GLY A 154 -15.92 11.01 -5.47
C GLY A 154 -16.97 12.02 -5.97
N ASP A 155 -17.72 11.70 -7.03
CA ASP A 155 -18.64 12.64 -7.68
C ASP A 155 -20.12 12.53 -7.27
N THR A 156 -20.56 11.45 -6.61
CA THR A 156 -21.99 11.27 -6.29
C THR A 156 -22.50 12.07 -5.09
N MET A 157 -21.62 12.63 -4.24
CA MET A 157 -22.06 13.49 -3.12
C MET A 157 -22.13 14.99 -3.45
N ARG A 158 -21.45 15.47 -4.50
CA ARG A 158 -21.55 16.89 -4.89
C ARG A 158 -22.83 17.21 -5.67
N ALA A 159 -23.46 16.22 -6.29
CA ALA A 159 -24.70 16.41 -7.06
C ALA A 159 -25.99 16.46 -6.21
N ALA A 160 -25.93 16.14 -4.91
CA ALA A 160 -27.11 16.08 -4.04
C ALA A 160 -27.35 17.35 -3.19
N THR A 161 -26.58 18.42 -3.41
CA THR A 161 -26.72 19.71 -2.70
C THR A 161 -26.84 20.92 -3.65
N GLY A 162 -27.11 20.68 -4.93
CA GLY A 162 -27.43 21.70 -5.93
C GLY A 162 -28.93 21.94 -6.08
#